data_AF-A0A090WX21-F1
#
_entry.id   AF-A0A090WX21-F1
#
_cell.length_a   1.000
_cell.length_b   1.000
_cell.length_c   1.000
_cell.angle_alpha   90.00
_cell.angle_beta   90.00
_cell.angle_gamma   90.00
#
_symmetry.space_group_name_H-M   'P 1'
#
loop_
_entity.id
_entity.type
_entity.pdbx_description
1 polymer ?
#
loop_
_entity_poly.entity_id
_entity_poly.type
_entity_poly.pdbx_seq_one_letter_code
_entity_poly.pdbx_strand_id
1 'polypeptide(L)'
;MLGDIWKSYVQRYVRYSRFSEREEKEGLPYFRDKLFISILLLTFVLGLFSYVPSTYVAIARGGEDIIAVLNTCTVLVLIFTVFYRGLSFYAKKILFSINFFILSIVMFVVLGFEGGMGAC
;
A
#
# COMPACT_ATOMS: atom_id res chain seq x y z
N MET A 1 -13.61 3.47 -20.71
CA MET A 1 -13.34 2.02 -20.50
C MET A 1 -12.51 1.75 -19.25
N LEU A 2 -11.23 2.12 -19.13
CA LEU A 2 -10.47 1.90 -17.87
C LEU A 2 -11.08 2.60 -16.65
N GLY A 3 -11.59 3.83 -16.82
CA GLY A 3 -12.22 4.59 -15.73
C GLY A 3 -13.52 3.94 -15.19
N ASP A 4 -14.28 3.26 -16.05
CA ASP A 4 -15.53 2.58 -15.65
C ASP A 4 -15.25 1.29 -14.89
N ILE A 5 -14.22 0.55 -15.30
CA ILE A 5 -13.74 -0.63 -14.59
C ILE A 5 -13.23 -0.21 -13.20
N TRP A 6 -12.45 0.87 -13.13
CA TRP A 6 -11.96 1.41 -11.85
C TRP A 6 -13.09 1.83 -10.92
N LYS A 7 -14.08 2.59 -11.42
CA LYS A 7 -15.26 2.98 -10.63
C LYS A 7 -16.04 1.76 -10.12
N SER A 8 -16.19 0.72 -10.95
CA SER A 8 -16.88 -0.52 -10.58
C SER A 8 -16.12 -1.27 -9.47
N TYR A 9 -14.79 -1.39 -9.57
CA TYR A 9 -13.95 -1.98 -8.52
C TYR A 9 -14.00 -1.18 -7.21
N VAL A 10 -13.92 0.14 -7.28
CA VAL A 10 -14.03 1.02 -6.11
C VAL A 10 -15.41 0.89 -5.47
N GLN A 11 -16.50 0.93 -6.25
CA GLN A 11 -17.86 0.75 -5.71
C GLN A 11 -18.05 -0.63 -5.09
N ARG A 12 -17.48 -1.68 -5.69
CA ARG A 12 -17.55 -3.04 -5.14
C ARG A 12 -16.79 -3.14 -3.82
N TYR A 13 -15.62 -2.51 -3.71
CA TYR A 13 -14.83 -2.48 -2.47
C TYR A 13 -15.49 -1.61 -1.38
N VAL A 14 -16.08 -0.46 -1.75
CA VAL A 14 -16.86 0.40 -0.85
C VAL A 14 -18.06 -0.34 -0.28
N ARG A 15 -18.79 -1.10 -1.11
CA ARG A 15 -19.92 -1.96 -0.68
C ARG A 15 -19.43 -3.12 0.21
N TYR A 16 -18.29 -3.70 -0.11
CA TYR A 16 -17.67 -4.81 0.63
C TYR A 16 -17.13 -4.39 2.01
N SER A 17 -16.62 -3.16 2.14
CA SER A 17 -15.94 -2.67 3.35
C SER A 17 -16.89 -2.04 4.39
N ARG A 18 -18.21 -2.35 4.37
CA ARG A 18 -19.24 -1.76 5.27
C ARG A 18 -19.33 -0.22 5.21
N PHE A 19 -18.86 0.40 4.13
CA PHE A 19 -18.95 1.86 3.96
C PHE A 19 -20.40 2.38 3.90
N SER A 20 -21.37 1.48 3.67
CA SER A 20 -22.80 1.81 3.56
C SER A 20 -23.50 1.98 4.92
N GLU A 21 -22.83 1.70 6.04
CA GLU A 21 -23.43 1.75 7.39
C GLU A 21 -23.22 3.12 8.08
N ARG A 22 -22.51 4.06 7.44
CA ARG A 22 -22.44 5.46 7.88
C ARG A 22 -23.37 6.30 7.00
N GLU A 23 -24.51 6.69 7.56
CA GLU A 23 -25.56 7.48 6.89
C GLU A 23 -25.15 8.92 6.54
N GLU A 24 -24.00 9.42 6.99
CA GLU A 24 -23.56 10.79 6.70
C GLU A 24 -22.86 10.90 5.34
N LYS A 25 -23.67 11.10 4.30
CA LYS A 25 -23.22 11.31 2.92
C LYS A 25 -22.70 12.72 2.60
N GLU A 26 -22.54 13.62 3.59
CA GLU A 26 -22.33 15.06 3.31
C GLU A 26 -21.14 15.74 4.02
N GLY A 27 -20.29 14.98 4.73
CA GLY A 27 -19.16 15.57 5.49
C GLY A 27 -17.77 15.49 4.83
N LEU A 28 -16.87 16.41 5.17
CA LEU A 28 -15.41 16.31 4.97
C LEU A 28 -14.81 14.91 5.32
N PRO A 29 -15.22 14.23 6.41
CA PRO A 29 -14.75 12.87 6.71
C PRO A 29 -15.10 11.85 5.62
N TYR A 30 -16.25 11.97 4.96
CA TYR A 30 -16.66 11.07 3.88
C TYR A 30 -15.70 11.16 2.68
N PHE A 31 -15.33 12.38 2.27
CA PHE A 31 -14.38 12.59 1.17
C PHE A 31 -13.00 12.04 1.48
N ARG A 32 -12.50 12.28 2.71
CA ARG A 32 -11.21 11.76 3.17
C ARG A 32 -11.20 10.23 3.16
N ASP A 33 -12.28 9.61 3.60
CA ASP A 33 -12.38 8.15 3.69
C ASP A 33 -12.48 7.53 2.28
N LYS A 34 -13.24 8.15 1.38
CA LYS A 34 -13.30 7.77 -0.03
C LYS A 34 -11.96 7.92 -0.75
N LEU A 35 -11.23 9.02 -0.49
CA LEU A 35 -9.88 9.25 -1.01
C LEU A 35 -8.90 8.19 -0.50
N PHE A 36 -8.93 7.88 0.80
CA PHE A 36 -8.08 6.84 1.38
C PHE A 36 -8.33 5.47 0.73
N ILE A 37 -9.59 5.10 0.49
CA ILE A 37 -9.91 3.86 -0.23
C ILE A 37 -9.30 3.86 -1.63
N SER A 38 -9.40 4.99 -2.33
CA SER A 38 -8.83 5.13 -3.67
C SER A 38 -7.31 4.97 -3.65
N ILE A 39 -6.62 5.61 -2.70
CA ILE A 39 -5.17 5.50 -2.55
C ILE A 39 -4.80 4.07 -2.16
N LEU A 40 -5.47 3.48 -1.18
CA LEU A 40 -5.20 2.11 -0.73
C LEU A 40 -5.33 1.09 -1.86
N LEU A 41 -6.39 1.18 -2.68
CA LEU A 41 -6.57 0.33 -3.86
C LEU A 41 -5.52 0.61 -4.94
N LEU A 42 -5.21 1.88 -5.20
CA LEU A 42 -4.20 2.26 -6.18
C LEU A 42 -2.82 1.74 -5.77
N THR A 43 -2.43 1.98 -4.54
CA THR A 43 -1.19 1.50 -3.93
C THR A 43 -1.14 -0.02 -3.90
N PHE A 44 -2.26 -0.71 -3.70
CA PHE A 44 -2.30 -2.17 -3.79
C PHE A 44 -1.98 -2.66 -5.21
N VAL A 45 -2.64 -2.10 -6.22
CA VAL A 45 -2.38 -2.47 -7.62
C VAL A 45 -0.95 -2.14 -8.01
N LEU A 46 -0.53 -0.88 -7.82
CA LEU A 46 0.82 -0.43 -8.16
C LEU A 46 1.90 -1.16 -7.36
N GLY A 47 1.65 -1.43 -6.07
CA GLY A 47 2.57 -2.15 -5.19
C GLY A 47 2.79 -3.59 -5.64
N LEU A 48 1.73 -4.30 -6.05
CA LEU A 48 1.82 -5.64 -6.64
C LEU A 48 2.61 -5.65 -7.96
N PHE A 49 2.34 -4.68 -8.84
CA PHE A 49 3.09 -4.54 -10.09
C PHE A 49 4.57 -4.18 -9.85
N SER A 50 4.85 -3.33 -8.86
CA SER A 50 6.21 -2.90 -8.50
C SER A 50 7.02 -3.98 -7.75
N TYR A 51 6.34 -4.86 -7.02
CA TYR A 51 6.97 -5.96 -6.29
C TYR A 51 7.81 -6.87 -7.21
N VAL A 52 7.30 -7.18 -8.41
CA VAL A 52 7.96 -8.08 -9.36
C VAL A 52 9.34 -7.58 -9.80
N PRO A 53 9.48 -6.37 -10.39
CA PRO A 53 10.79 -5.85 -10.77
C PRO A 53 11.67 -5.56 -9.57
N SER A 54 11.11 -5.12 -8.43
CA SER A 54 11.90 -4.79 -7.25
C SER A 54 12.53 -6.03 -6.59
N THR A 55 11.77 -7.13 -6.45
CA THR A 55 12.31 -8.38 -5.93
C THR A 55 13.29 -9.03 -6.91
N TYR A 56 13.05 -8.92 -8.23
CA TYR A 56 13.99 -9.41 -9.23
C TYR A 56 15.35 -8.72 -9.14
N VAL A 57 15.38 -7.39 -9.01
CA VAL A 57 16.63 -6.62 -8.87
C VAL A 57 17.37 -6.99 -7.59
N ALA A 58 16.66 -7.13 -6.46
CA ALA A 58 17.28 -7.49 -5.18
C ALA A 58 17.97 -8.86 -5.25
N ILE A 59 17.35 -9.86 -5.89
CA ILE A 59 17.94 -11.19 -6.07
C ILE A 59 19.12 -11.14 -7.06
N ALA A 60 18.99 -10.39 -8.16
CA ALA A 60 20.04 -10.29 -9.18
C ALA A 60 21.33 -9.63 -8.66
N ARG A 61 21.23 -8.75 -7.65
CA ARG A 61 22.38 -8.09 -7.01
C ARG A 61 23.05 -8.92 -5.90
N GLY A 62 22.43 -10.02 -5.46
CA GLY A 62 23.06 -11.03 -4.60
C GLY A 62 23.47 -10.60 -3.18
N GLY A 63 23.17 -9.36 -2.76
CA GLY A 63 23.49 -8.83 -1.42
C GLY A 63 22.39 -7.99 -0.77
N GLU A 64 21.26 -7.79 -1.45
CA GLU A 64 20.15 -6.92 -1.01
C GLU A 64 18.94 -7.74 -0.49
N ASP A 65 19.18 -8.91 0.13
CA ASP A 65 18.11 -9.81 0.61
C ASP A 65 17.14 -9.13 1.58
N ILE A 66 17.64 -8.14 2.33
CA ILE A 66 16.85 -7.30 3.23
C ILE A 66 15.73 -6.57 2.47
N ILE A 67 15.99 -6.09 1.25
CA ILE A 67 15.01 -5.38 0.42
C ILE A 67 13.93 -6.33 -0.06
N ALA A 68 14.30 -7.53 -0.49
CA ALA A 68 13.34 -8.56 -0.93
C ALA A 68 12.41 -9.00 0.21
N VAL A 69 12.96 -9.23 1.42
CA VAL A 69 12.18 -9.58 2.61
C VAL A 69 11.25 -8.44 3.01
N LEU A 70 11.75 -7.21 3.03
CA LEU A 70 10.98 -6.03 3.41
C LEU A 70 9.81 -5.80 2.44
N ASN A 71 10.07 -5.84 1.14
CA ASN A 71 9.03 -5.70 0.12
C ASN A 71 7.95 -6.79 0.26
N THR A 72 8.36 -8.03 0.51
CA THR A 72 7.42 -9.15 0.72
C THR A 72 6.56 -8.93 1.95
N CYS A 73 7.17 -8.48 3.06
CA CYS A 73 6.45 -8.15 4.29
C CYS A 73 5.46 -7.00 4.08
N THR A 74 5.88 -5.93 3.40
CA THR A 74 5.01 -4.79 3.08
C THR A 74 3.82 -5.24 2.24
N VAL A 75 4.04 -6.00 1.17
CA VAL A 75 2.96 -6.50 0.30
C VAL A 75 2.01 -7.42 1.08
N LEU A 76 2.52 -8.29 1.95
CA LEU A 76 1.70 -9.13 2.84
C LEU A 76 0.80 -8.29 3.76
N VAL A 77 1.35 -7.26 4.42
CA VAL A 77 0.58 -6.34 5.27
C VAL A 77 -0.46 -5.57 4.45
N LEU A 78 -0.13 -5.20 3.21
CA LEU A 78 -1.02 -4.51 2.28
C LEU A 78 -2.19 -5.41 1.84
N ILE A 79 -1.90 -6.66 1.46
CA ILE A 79 -2.91 -7.69 1.18
C ILE A 79 -3.81 -7.89 2.40
N PHE A 80 -3.22 -8.07 3.59
CA PHE A 80 -3.99 -8.23 4.83
C PHE A 80 -4.93 -7.04 5.08
N THR A 81 -4.44 -5.81 4.92
CA THR A 81 -5.23 -4.59 5.13
C THR A 81 -6.39 -4.45 4.14
N VAL A 82 -6.19 -4.90 2.89
CA VAL A 82 -7.21 -4.87 1.83
C VAL A 82 -8.26 -5.96 2.03
N PHE A 83 -7.84 -7.21 2.26
CA PHE A 83 -8.74 -8.36 2.27
C PHE A 83 -9.43 -8.59 3.63
N TYR A 84 -8.84 -8.16 4.75
CA TYR A 84 -9.42 -8.36 6.06
C TYR A 84 -10.62 -7.42 6.31
N ARG A 85 -11.82 -8.00 6.32
CA ARG A 85 -13.09 -7.26 6.52
C ARG A 85 -13.34 -6.83 7.95
N GLY A 86 -12.78 -7.53 8.94
CA GLY A 86 -13.03 -7.28 10.36
C GLY A 86 -12.32 -6.03 10.91
N LEU A 87 -11.43 -5.42 10.13
CA LEU A 87 -10.68 -4.25 10.57
C LEU A 87 -11.52 -2.97 10.43
N SER A 88 -11.53 -2.15 11.48
CA SER A 88 -12.11 -0.82 11.42
C SER A 88 -11.38 0.07 10.40
N PHE A 89 -12.09 1.02 9.79
CA PHE A 89 -11.50 1.97 8.83
C PHE A 89 -10.31 2.75 9.41
N TYR A 90 -10.40 3.08 10.69
CA TYR A 90 -9.33 3.76 11.41
C TYR A 90 -8.08 2.89 11.53
N ALA A 91 -8.25 1.61 11.89
CA ALA A 91 -7.14 0.67 11.98
C ALA A 91 -6.49 0.42 10.61
N LYS A 92 -7.27 0.40 9.51
CA LYS A 92 -6.72 0.23 8.16
C LYS A 92 -5.81 1.38 7.77
N LYS A 93 -6.19 2.61 8.13
CA LYS A 93 -5.38 3.81 7.92
C LYS A 93 -4.08 3.77 8.69
N ILE A 94 -4.14 3.38 9.97
CA ILE A 94 -2.96 3.25 10.82
C ILE A 94 -2.00 2.19 10.27
N LEU A 95 -2.50 0.98 9.96
CA LEU A 95 -1.67 -0.09 9.40
C LEU A 95 -1.02 0.32 8.09
N PHE A 96 -1.79 0.93 7.19
CA PHE A 96 -1.27 1.45 5.93
C PHE A 96 -0.15 2.48 6.17
N SER A 97 -0.38 3.45 7.06
CA SER A 97 0.58 4.51 7.34
C SER A 97 1.85 3.98 8.01
N ILE A 98 1.74 3.08 8.99
CA ILE A 98 2.89 2.47 9.68
C ILE A 98 3.71 1.63 8.69
N ASN A 99 3.04 0.82 7.86
CA ASN A 99 3.71 -0.01 6.86
C ASN A 99 4.53 0.84 5.88
N PHE A 100 3.95 1.92 5.34
CA PHE A 100 4.66 2.84 4.45
C PHE A 100 5.78 3.61 5.13
N PHE A 101 5.58 4.00 6.40
CA PHE A 101 6.61 4.71 7.17
C PHE A 101 7.84 3.84 7.43
N ILE A 102 7.63 2.59 7.88
CA ILE A 102 8.73 1.63 8.09
C ILE A 102 9.44 1.34 6.76
N LEU A 103 8.68 1.07 5.69
CA LEU A 103 9.25 0.86 4.35
C LEU A 103 10.12 2.05 3.92
N SER A 104 9.63 3.28 4.09
CA SER A 104 10.36 4.49 3.72
C SER A 104 11.67 4.64 4.50
N ILE A 105 11.67 4.38 5.81
CA ILE A 105 12.87 4.48 6.64
C ILE A 105 13.90 3.44 6.21
N VAL A 106 13.50 2.18 6.06
CA VAL A 106 14.44 1.10 5.73
C VAL A 106 15.00 1.31 4.33
N MET A 107 14.18 1.67 3.35
CA MET A 107 14.65 1.99 2.00
C MET A 107 15.63 3.17 2.01
N PHE A 108 15.34 4.22 2.78
CA PHE A 108 16.24 5.37 2.90
C PHE A 108 17.58 4.98 3.53
N VAL A 109 17.59 4.13 4.55
CA VAL A 109 18.83 3.65 5.18
C VAL A 109 19.61 2.75 4.21
N VAL A 110 18.99 1.71 3.67
CA VAL A 110 19.68 0.72 2.83
C VAL A 110 20.25 1.39 1.57
N LEU A 111 19.44 2.12 0.81
CA LEU A 111 19.88 2.74 -0.44
C LEU A 111 20.65 4.05 -0.22
N GLY A 112 20.32 4.81 0.83
CA GLY A 112 20.96 6.09 1.11
C GLY A 112 22.40 5.95 1.58
N PHE A 113 22.74 4.88 2.29
CA PHE A 113 24.13 4.62 2.70
C PHE A 113 24.97 3.99 1.58
N GLU A 114 24.40 3.15 0.71
CA GLU A 114 25.13 2.62 -0.47
C GLU A 114 25.45 3.70 -1.51
N GLY A 115 24.57 4.70 -1.70
CA GLY A 115 24.82 5.82 -2.61
C GLY A 115 25.93 6.77 -2.15
N GLY A 116 26.27 6.79 -0.86
CA GLY A 116 27.28 7.68 -0.28
C GLY A 116 28.69 7.11 -0.19
N MET A 117 28.85 5.78 -0.19
CA MET A 117 30.17 5.11 -0.08
C MET A 117 30.77 4.66 -1.42
N GLY A 118 30.20 5.11 -2.55
CA GLY A 118 30.75 4.89 -3.90
C GLY A 118 31.50 6.09 -4.50
N ALA A 119 31.76 7.14 -3.71
CA ALA A 119 32.38 8.40 -4.15
C ALA A 119 33.70 8.71 -3.42
N CYS A 120 34.51 7.69 -3.15
CA CYS A 120 35.93 7.84 -2.80
C CYS A 120 36.79 7.15 -3.87
#